data_AF-A0AAD5NIS5-F1
#
_entry.id   AF-A0AAD5NIS5-F1
#
_cell.length_a   1.000
_cell.length_b   1.000
_cell.length_c   1.000
_cell.angle_alpha   90.00
_cell.angle_beta   90.00
_cell.angle_gamma   90.00
#
_symmetry.space_group_name_H-M   'P 1'
#
loop_
_entity.id
_entity.type
_entity.pdbx_description
1 polymer ?
#
loop_
_entity_poly.entity_id
_entity_poly.type
_entity_poly.pdbx_seq_one_letter_code
_entity_poly.pdbx_strand_id
1 'polypeptide(L)'
;MAAELLFVRGTGSSTVSWEQACTRNNKYKSQTHLRASHSTDKQNKVYKQLGLFSLKRKIEDAVLRAEMLAPPALELEEARRIKQEEIIHDHDLWDDPAKSNEILIKLADSEKVVDALKDLQYKAEEAKLISQLAEMDAINYGLFKQAYDASLDVSKVLDQYEMSKLLHGPYDSEGACVTIKAGSEGVCPEIWAEQLLSMYIKWAEKQGYKGRLVETRCSENGGIKSATIEFEFEYAFGYLSGETGVHLLITSENHHEASPACVDVVPLFLETASDLQISDKDLVFSPPLMLGEAQSIAGPAVCIQHIPTGISVQSSGERNRFTNKMKALNRLKA
;
A
#
# COMPACT_ATOMS: atom_id res chain seq x y z
N MET A 1 20.27 67.13 -15.95
CA MET A 1 20.84 67.98 -14.88
C MET A 1 20.57 67.25 -13.57
N ALA A 2 21.39 66.31 -13.09
CA ALA A 2 22.80 66.36 -12.66
C ALA A 2 23.07 67.26 -11.44
N ALA A 3 23.91 66.73 -10.52
CA ALA A 3 24.47 67.24 -9.25
C ALA A 3 23.73 66.78 -7.97
N GLU A 4 24.25 65.82 -7.18
CA GLU A 4 25.34 65.91 -6.15
C GLU A 4 24.88 66.68 -4.89
N LEU A 5 25.20 66.37 -3.61
CA LEU A 5 26.16 65.50 -2.93
C LEU A 5 25.89 65.57 -1.39
N LEU A 6 26.42 64.60 -0.62
CA LEU A 6 26.93 64.66 0.79
C LEU A 6 26.04 64.36 2.04
N PHE A 7 26.37 63.20 2.64
CA PHE A 7 26.88 62.93 4.02
C PHE A 7 25.99 62.98 5.31
N VAL A 8 25.76 61.76 5.84
CA VAL A 8 26.12 61.22 7.19
C VAL A 8 25.21 61.27 8.44
N ARG A 9 25.21 60.11 9.14
CA ARG A 9 24.71 59.66 10.48
C ARG A 9 23.28 59.10 10.46
N GLY A 10 22.95 57.96 11.03
CA GLY A 10 23.58 57.01 11.96
C GLY A 10 22.45 56.19 12.64
N THR A 11 22.78 55.10 13.35
CA THR A 11 21.87 54.20 14.13
C THR A 11 21.04 53.24 13.28
N GLY A 12 20.87 51.94 13.55
CA GLY A 12 21.30 51.06 14.63
C GLY A 12 20.46 49.77 14.57
N SER A 13 21.00 48.66 15.12
CA SER A 13 20.33 47.38 15.45
C SER A 13 20.19 46.37 14.28
N SER A 14 20.46 45.07 14.39
CA SER A 14 21.15 44.19 15.35
C SER A 14 20.95 42.78 14.80
N THR A 15 22.00 42.04 14.46
CA THR A 15 21.94 40.58 14.35
C THR A 15 23.23 39.98 14.87
N VAL A 16 23.11 39.39 16.06
CA VAL A 16 24.13 38.63 16.77
C VAL A 16 24.14 37.22 16.16
N SER A 17 25.29 36.82 15.59
CA SER A 17 25.57 35.43 15.22
C SER A 17 26.28 34.73 16.38
N TRP A 18 25.74 33.58 16.79
CA TRP A 18 26.17 32.71 17.89
C TRP A 18 27.40 31.85 17.53
N GLU A 19 28.49 32.48 17.07
CA GLU A 19 29.78 31.82 16.87
C GLU A 19 30.84 32.44 17.79
N GLN A 20 30.76 32.22 19.11
CA GLN A 20 31.89 32.46 20.03
C GLN A 20 31.54 32.05 21.46
N ALA A 21 31.55 30.76 21.75
CA ALA A 21 31.72 30.28 23.12
C ALA A 21 32.22 28.85 23.09
N CYS A 22 33.55 28.67 23.08
CA CYS A 22 34.29 27.66 23.85
C CYS A 22 35.75 27.58 23.37
N THR A 23 36.52 28.62 23.64
CA THR A 23 37.98 28.49 23.75
C THR A 23 38.42 29.09 25.07
N ARG A 24 38.65 28.24 26.08
CA ARG A 24 39.77 28.41 27.02
C ARG A 24 39.95 27.24 27.99
N ASN A 25 41.16 26.70 27.92
CA ASN A 25 41.95 26.03 28.95
C ASN A 25 41.40 24.76 29.62
N ASN A 26 42.05 23.63 29.32
CA ASN A 26 42.71 22.89 30.39
C ASN A 26 44.03 22.26 29.91
N LYS A 27 45.14 22.67 30.55
CA LYS A 27 46.48 22.08 30.41
C LYS A 27 46.61 21.00 31.47
N TYR A 28 46.60 19.72 31.11
CA TYR A 28 47.39 18.68 31.78
C TYR A 28 47.62 17.54 30.77
N LYS A 29 48.86 17.43 30.27
CA LYS A 29 49.35 16.24 29.59
C LYS A 29 49.70 15.21 30.66
N SER A 30 48.94 14.13 30.74
CA SER A 30 49.42 12.85 31.25
C SER A 30 49.37 11.86 30.09
N GLN A 31 50.55 11.55 29.54
CA GLN A 31 50.71 10.38 28.68
C GLN A 31 50.50 9.14 29.54
N THR A 32 49.34 8.52 29.43
CA THR A 32 49.16 7.10 29.74
C THR A 32 48.95 6.37 28.43
N HIS A 33 49.99 5.65 27.99
CA HIS A 33 49.86 4.62 26.96
C HIS A 33 48.95 3.52 27.50
N LEU A 34 47.63 3.67 27.36
CA LEU A 34 46.69 2.57 27.50
C LEU A 34 46.81 1.72 26.24
N ARG A 35 47.66 0.70 26.32
CA ARG A 35 47.73 -0.39 25.35
C ARG A 35 46.39 -1.13 25.43
N ALA A 36 45.46 -0.80 24.55
CA ALA A 36 44.22 -1.54 24.36
C ALA A 36 44.54 -2.89 23.67
N SER A 37 45.13 -3.81 24.41
CA SER A 37 45.32 -5.19 23.98
C SER A 37 44.20 -6.07 24.54
N HIS A 38 42.95 -5.80 24.11
CA HIS A 38 41.87 -6.77 24.19
C HIS A 38 41.02 -6.69 22.91
N SER A 39 41.51 -7.34 21.86
CA SER A 39 40.76 -8.09 20.85
C SER A 39 39.32 -7.60 20.51
N THR A 40 39.18 -6.39 19.99
CA THR A 40 37.95 -5.90 19.33
C THR A 40 37.52 -6.79 18.15
N ASP A 41 38.47 -7.50 17.56
CA ASP A 41 38.25 -8.43 16.45
C ASP A 41 37.50 -9.71 16.87
N LYS A 42 37.65 -10.16 18.13
CA LYS A 42 36.90 -11.31 18.66
C LYS A 42 35.46 -10.95 18.99
N GLN A 43 35.21 -9.77 19.56
CA GLN A 43 33.85 -9.30 19.79
C GLN A 43 33.12 -9.05 18.46
N ASN A 44 33.77 -8.43 17.46
CA ASN A 44 33.20 -8.28 16.12
C ASN A 44 32.93 -9.63 15.43
N LYS A 45 33.78 -10.65 15.62
CA LYS A 45 33.51 -12.01 15.14
C LYS A 45 32.30 -12.65 15.82
N VAL A 46 32.13 -12.46 17.13
CA VAL A 46 30.97 -12.97 17.88
C VAL A 46 29.69 -12.28 17.43
N TYR A 47 29.68 -10.95 17.25
CA TYR A 47 28.50 -10.24 16.73
C TYR A 47 28.18 -10.63 15.27
N LYS A 48 29.21 -10.85 14.43
CA LYS A 48 29.02 -11.39 13.07
C LYS A 48 28.48 -12.82 13.09
N GLN A 49 28.93 -13.67 14.00
CA GLN A 49 28.44 -15.05 14.18
C GLN A 49 27.00 -15.07 14.72
N LEU A 50 26.66 -14.21 15.68
CA LEU A 50 25.31 -14.07 16.21
C LEU A 50 24.33 -13.54 15.15
N GLY A 51 24.76 -12.58 14.33
CA GLY A 51 24.00 -12.10 13.18
C GLY A 51 23.81 -13.18 12.12
N LEU A 52 24.85 -13.97 11.82
CA LEU A 52 24.77 -15.12 10.91
C LEU A 52 23.76 -16.17 11.40
N PHE A 53 23.77 -16.50 12.69
CA PHE A 53 22.82 -17.47 13.26
C PHE A 53 21.37 -16.99 13.11
N SER A 54 21.13 -15.68 13.31
CA SER A 54 19.79 -15.10 13.15
C SER A 54 19.30 -15.12 11.70
N LEU A 55 20.19 -14.88 10.74
CA LEU A 55 19.89 -14.92 9.32
C LEU A 55 19.73 -16.37 8.83
N LYS A 56 20.52 -17.29 9.37
CA LYS A 56 20.47 -18.71 9.05
C LYS A 56 19.10 -19.26 9.43
N ARG A 57 18.67 -18.98 10.65
CA ARG A 57 17.34 -19.37 11.11
C ARG A 57 16.23 -18.82 10.20
N LYS A 58 16.35 -17.58 9.73
CA LYS A 58 15.38 -17.00 8.77
C LYS A 58 15.35 -17.74 7.44
N ILE A 59 16.52 -18.13 6.91
CA ILE A 59 16.63 -18.92 5.68
C ILE A 59 16.00 -20.30 5.90
N GLU A 60 16.35 -20.98 6.98
CA GLU A 60 15.81 -22.29 7.34
C GLU A 60 14.29 -22.24 7.52
N ASP A 61 13.76 -21.24 8.24
CA ASP A 61 12.33 -21.06 8.45
C ASP A 61 11.59 -20.82 7.12
N ALA A 62 12.16 -20.02 6.21
CA ALA A 62 11.58 -19.76 4.89
C ALA A 62 11.59 -21.01 3.99
N VAL A 63 12.69 -21.76 3.98
CA VAL A 63 12.82 -23.02 3.23
C VAL A 63 11.86 -24.06 3.78
N LEU A 64 11.79 -24.26 5.09
CA LEU A 64 10.87 -25.21 5.72
C LEU A 64 9.41 -24.87 5.39
N ARG A 65 9.05 -23.59 5.43
CA ARG A 65 7.69 -23.16 5.07
C ARG A 65 7.38 -23.47 3.60
N ALA A 66 8.31 -23.19 2.70
CA ALA A 66 8.17 -23.50 1.27
C ALA A 66 8.08 -25.01 1.02
N GLU A 67 8.92 -25.84 1.66
CA GLU A 67 8.87 -27.30 1.54
C GLU A 67 7.55 -27.90 2.05
N MET A 68 6.95 -27.31 3.09
CA MET A 68 5.68 -27.77 3.62
C MET A 68 4.47 -27.36 2.77
N LEU A 69 4.47 -26.15 2.23
CA LEU A 69 3.29 -25.57 1.58
C LEU A 69 3.30 -25.67 0.06
N ALA A 70 4.47 -25.58 -0.58
CA ALA A 70 4.55 -25.53 -2.03
C ALA A 70 4.16 -26.86 -2.72
N PRO A 71 4.55 -28.05 -2.23
CA PRO A 71 4.14 -29.31 -2.86
C PRO A 71 2.62 -29.56 -2.85
N PRO A 72 1.89 -29.46 -1.72
CA PRO A 72 0.44 -29.66 -1.74
C PRO A 72 -0.28 -28.53 -2.50
N ALA A 73 0.24 -27.31 -2.47
CA ALA A 73 -0.26 -26.21 -3.28
C ALA A 73 -0.15 -26.50 -4.79
N LEU A 74 1.01 -27.01 -5.22
CA LEU A 74 1.27 -27.35 -6.62
C LEU A 74 0.34 -28.45 -7.11
N GLU A 75 0.16 -29.52 -6.32
CA GLU A 75 -0.74 -30.62 -6.67
C GLU A 75 -2.19 -30.15 -6.86
N LEU A 76 -2.66 -29.25 -6.00
CA LEU A 76 -4.01 -28.69 -6.10
C LEU A 76 -4.19 -27.81 -7.35
N GLU A 77 -3.22 -26.97 -7.68
CA GLU A 77 -3.31 -26.10 -8.87
C GLU A 77 -3.09 -26.86 -10.17
N GLU A 78 -2.21 -27.88 -10.19
CA GLU A 78 -2.08 -28.78 -11.35
C GLU A 78 -3.38 -29.56 -11.59
N ALA A 79 -4.03 -30.07 -10.53
CA ALA A 79 -5.33 -30.72 -10.65
C ALA A 79 -6.42 -29.76 -11.17
N ARG A 80 -6.38 -28.48 -10.78
CA ARG A 80 -7.29 -27.45 -11.30
C ARG A 80 -7.03 -27.17 -12.78
N ARG A 81 -5.77 -27.02 -13.17
CA ARG A 81 -5.37 -26.80 -14.56
C ARG A 81 -5.83 -27.97 -15.44
N ILE A 82 -5.59 -29.22 -15.03
CA ILE A 82 -6.02 -30.41 -15.79
C ILE A 82 -7.54 -30.40 -16.00
N LYS A 83 -8.34 -30.06 -14.98
CA LYS A 83 -9.79 -29.95 -15.13
C LYS A 83 -10.21 -28.87 -16.14
N GLN A 84 -9.48 -27.76 -16.23
CA GLN A 84 -9.76 -26.72 -17.22
C GLN A 84 -9.38 -27.17 -18.63
N GLU A 85 -8.27 -27.90 -18.78
CA GLU A 85 -7.88 -28.51 -20.05
C GLU A 85 -8.92 -29.54 -20.52
N GLU A 86 -9.46 -30.37 -19.62
CA GLU A 86 -10.57 -31.28 -19.92
C GLU A 86 -11.81 -30.53 -20.44
N ILE A 87 -12.19 -29.41 -19.78
CA ILE A 87 -13.32 -28.58 -20.22
C ILE A 87 -13.08 -28.01 -21.64
N ILE A 88 -11.85 -27.60 -21.95
CA ILE A 88 -11.49 -27.10 -23.29
C ILE A 88 -11.53 -28.21 -24.34
N HIS A 89 -11.17 -29.44 -23.95
CA HIS A 89 -11.25 -30.60 -24.84
C HIS A 89 -12.69 -31.00 -25.15
N ASP A 90 -13.60 -30.89 -24.17
CA ASP A 90 -15.01 -31.26 -24.31
C ASP A 90 -15.87 -30.14 -24.94
N HIS A 91 -15.43 -28.89 -24.88
CA HIS A 91 -16.18 -27.74 -25.38
C HIS A 91 -15.71 -27.27 -26.75
N ASP A 92 -16.64 -27.07 -27.68
CA ASP A 92 -16.34 -26.43 -28.96
C ASP A 92 -16.22 -24.91 -28.75
N LEU A 93 -14.98 -24.40 -28.73
CA LEU A 93 -14.65 -22.99 -28.44
C LEU A 93 -15.29 -21.98 -29.41
N TRP A 94 -15.89 -22.46 -30.50
CA TRP A 94 -16.53 -21.64 -31.53
C TRP A 94 -18.00 -21.35 -31.27
N ASP A 95 -18.65 -22.07 -30.35
CA ASP A 95 -20.08 -21.90 -30.07
C ASP A 95 -20.38 -20.62 -29.28
N ASP A 96 -19.54 -20.27 -28.29
CA ASP A 96 -19.69 -19.08 -27.45
C ASP A 96 -18.33 -18.40 -27.23
N PRO A 97 -18.01 -17.32 -27.95
CA PRO A 97 -16.71 -16.66 -27.85
C PRO A 97 -16.50 -15.97 -26.48
N ALA A 98 -17.58 -15.57 -25.80
CA ALA A 98 -17.48 -14.92 -24.49
C ALA A 98 -17.06 -15.93 -23.42
N LYS A 99 -17.74 -17.08 -23.35
CA LYS A 99 -17.39 -18.16 -22.42
C LYS A 99 -16.02 -18.77 -22.72
N SER A 100 -15.68 -18.89 -24.00
CA SER A 100 -14.38 -19.41 -24.42
C SER A 100 -13.24 -18.49 -23.95
N ASN A 101 -13.41 -17.17 -24.05
CA ASN A 101 -12.42 -16.23 -23.51
C ASN A 101 -12.27 -16.35 -21.99
N GLU A 102 -13.38 -16.48 -21.24
CA GLU A 102 -13.33 -16.67 -19.80
C GLU A 102 -12.59 -17.96 -19.39
N ILE A 103 -12.82 -19.07 -20.11
CA ILE A 103 -12.16 -20.35 -19.84
C ILE A 103 -10.67 -20.25 -20.13
N LEU A 104 -10.29 -19.61 -21.26
CA LEU A 104 -8.88 -19.41 -21.63
C LEU A 104 -8.14 -18.52 -20.64
N ILE A 105 -8.78 -17.44 -20.14
CA ILE A 105 -8.21 -16.58 -19.10
C ILE A 105 -7.96 -17.39 -17.83
N LYS A 106 -8.95 -18.17 -17.38
CA LYS A 106 -8.82 -19.02 -16.18
C LYS A 106 -7.71 -20.07 -16.31
N LEU A 107 -7.52 -20.63 -17.50
CA LEU A 107 -6.41 -21.55 -17.77
C LEU A 107 -5.06 -20.84 -17.71
N ALA A 108 -4.93 -19.70 -18.40
CA ALA A 108 -3.70 -18.91 -18.39
C ALA A 108 -3.32 -18.47 -16.97
N ASP A 109 -4.27 -18.10 -16.13
CA ASP A 109 -4.02 -17.73 -14.75
C ASP A 109 -3.60 -18.92 -13.89
N SER A 110 -4.23 -20.08 -14.09
CA SER A 110 -3.85 -21.31 -13.38
C SER A 110 -2.44 -21.77 -13.79
N GLU A 111 -2.07 -21.64 -15.07
CA GLU A 111 -0.74 -21.95 -15.57
C GLU A 111 0.33 -21.02 -14.97
N LYS A 112 0.09 -19.70 -14.92
CA LYS A 112 0.98 -18.74 -14.25
C LYS A 112 1.23 -19.11 -12.78
N VAL A 113 0.19 -19.53 -12.07
CA VAL A 113 0.30 -19.93 -10.65
C VAL A 113 1.12 -21.21 -10.50
N VAL A 114 0.90 -22.20 -11.35
CA VAL A 114 1.68 -23.46 -11.37
C VAL A 114 3.16 -23.17 -11.63
N ASP A 115 3.47 -22.33 -12.62
CA ASP A 115 4.85 -21.95 -12.94
C ASP A 115 5.51 -21.19 -11.79
N ALA A 116 4.79 -20.25 -11.15
CA ALA A 116 5.29 -19.54 -9.98
C ALA A 116 5.59 -20.47 -8.79
N LEU A 117 4.77 -21.51 -8.58
CA LEU A 117 5.00 -22.51 -7.52
C LEU A 117 6.20 -23.42 -7.83
N LYS A 118 6.40 -23.80 -9.10
CA LYS A 118 7.59 -24.55 -9.55
C LYS A 118 8.86 -23.73 -9.35
N ASP A 119 8.83 -22.45 -9.74
CA ASP A 119 9.93 -21.52 -9.52
C ASP A 119 10.22 -21.32 -8.03
N LEU A 120 9.19 -21.29 -7.18
CA LEU A 120 9.33 -21.20 -5.74
C LEU A 120 10.04 -22.44 -5.15
N GLN A 121 9.66 -23.64 -5.59
CA GLN A 121 10.34 -24.88 -5.18
C GLN A 121 11.82 -24.86 -5.57
N TYR A 122 12.13 -24.49 -6.81
CA TYR A 122 13.51 -24.38 -7.28
C TYR A 122 14.32 -23.38 -6.43
N LYS A 123 13.77 -22.19 -6.15
CA LYS A 123 14.44 -21.17 -5.32
C LYS A 123 14.60 -21.60 -3.88
N ALA A 124 13.65 -22.35 -3.33
CA ALA A 124 13.75 -22.91 -1.98
C ALA A 124 14.86 -23.96 -1.88
N GLU A 125 14.97 -24.84 -2.88
CA GLU A 125 16.06 -25.81 -3.00
C GLU A 125 17.41 -25.13 -3.17
N GLU A 126 17.50 -24.10 -4.03
CA GLU A 126 18.72 -23.30 -4.20
C GLU A 126 19.15 -22.64 -2.88
N ALA A 127 18.22 -21.97 -2.17
CA ALA A 127 18.50 -21.36 -0.88
C ALA A 127 18.98 -22.38 0.16
N LYS A 128 18.40 -23.59 0.17
CA LYS A 128 18.81 -24.71 1.02
C LYS A 128 20.24 -25.17 0.71
N LEU A 129 20.54 -25.40 -0.56
CA LEU A 129 21.87 -25.85 -1.01
C LEU A 129 22.94 -24.80 -0.71
N ILE A 130 22.68 -23.52 -0.99
CA ILE A 130 23.62 -22.45 -0.68
C ILE A 130 23.85 -22.34 0.83
N SER A 131 22.79 -22.51 1.65
CA SER A 131 22.92 -22.54 3.11
C SER A 131 23.81 -23.70 3.58
N GLN A 132 23.60 -24.90 3.05
CA GLN A 132 24.43 -26.08 3.37
C GLN A 132 25.89 -25.93 2.93
N LEU A 133 26.13 -25.38 1.73
CA LEU A 133 27.49 -25.10 1.25
C LEU A 133 28.19 -24.04 2.09
N ALA A 134 27.47 -23.00 2.53
CA ALA A 134 28.01 -21.96 3.40
C ALA A 134 28.43 -22.47 4.80
N GLU A 135 27.84 -23.60 5.25
CA GLU A 135 28.27 -24.29 6.48
C GLU A 135 29.56 -25.08 6.30
N MET A 136 29.73 -25.70 5.13
CA MET A 136 30.91 -26.50 4.80
C MET A 136 32.13 -25.61 4.55
N ASP A 137 31.96 -24.52 3.79
CA ASP A 137 32.99 -23.53 3.50
C ASP A 137 32.87 -22.36 4.48
N ALA A 138 33.32 -22.59 5.72
CA ALA A 138 33.18 -21.70 6.86
C ALA A 138 33.41 -20.19 6.52
N ILE A 139 32.28 -19.49 6.33
CA ILE A 139 32.14 -18.03 6.32
C ILE A 139 32.51 -17.35 4.99
N ASN A 140 31.94 -17.81 3.87
CA ASN A 140 31.76 -16.91 2.73
C ASN A 140 30.49 -16.06 2.92
N TYR A 141 30.65 -14.87 3.51
CA TYR A 141 29.57 -13.91 3.74
C TYR A 141 28.81 -13.54 2.45
N GLY A 142 29.45 -13.60 1.29
CA GLY A 142 28.82 -13.33 -0.01
C GLY A 142 27.77 -14.37 -0.37
N LEU A 143 28.11 -15.66 -0.26
CA LEU A 143 27.17 -16.77 -0.52
C LEU A 143 26.01 -16.75 0.46
N PHE A 144 26.30 -16.46 1.72
CA PHE A 144 25.28 -16.39 2.76
C PHE A 144 24.29 -15.23 2.53
N LYS A 145 24.78 -14.08 2.05
CA LYS A 145 23.91 -12.97 1.64
C LYS A 145 23.03 -13.37 0.44
N GLN A 146 23.58 -14.08 -0.53
CA GLN A 146 22.81 -14.57 -1.68
C GLN A 146 21.71 -15.54 -1.24
N ALA A 147 21.99 -16.48 -0.34
CA ALA A 147 20.98 -17.36 0.25
C ALA A 147 19.90 -16.58 1.01
N TYR A 148 20.29 -15.52 1.73
CA TYR A 148 19.35 -14.66 2.43
C TYR A 148 18.43 -13.90 1.47
N ASP A 149 18.99 -13.29 0.42
CA ASP A 149 18.21 -12.57 -0.59
C ASP A 149 17.23 -13.52 -1.31
N ALA A 150 17.69 -14.73 -1.67
CA ALA A 150 16.82 -15.78 -2.22
C ALA A 150 15.71 -16.20 -1.24
N SER A 151 16.02 -16.37 0.05
CA SER A 151 15.02 -16.72 1.07
C SER A 151 13.97 -15.65 1.28
N LEU A 152 14.34 -14.36 1.14
CA LEU A 152 13.41 -13.25 1.20
C LEU A 152 12.46 -13.27 0.00
N ASP A 153 12.96 -13.58 -1.19
CA ASP A 153 12.12 -13.67 -2.38
C ASP A 153 11.19 -14.88 -2.32
N VAL A 154 11.66 -16.03 -1.83
CA VAL A 154 10.80 -17.20 -1.53
C VAL A 154 9.70 -16.82 -0.55
N SER A 155 10.04 -16.14 0.55
CA SER A 155 9.06 -15.72 1.55
C SER A 155 8.01 -14.80 0.96
N LYS A 156 8.40 -13.80 0.16
CA LYS A 156 7.46 -12.87 -0.48
C LYS A 156 6.49 -13.56 -1.42
N VAL A 157 6.98 -14.45 -2.29
CA VAL A 157 6.14 -15.17 -3.26
C VAL A 157 5.19 -16.11 -2.54
N LEU A 158 5.67 -16.77 -1.48
CA LEU A 158 4.83 -17.64 -0.66
C LEU A 158 3.74 -16.86 0.08
N ASP A 159 4.08 -15.72 0.69
CA ASP A 159 3.11 -14.84 1.36
C ASP A 159 2.06 -14.31 0.36
N GLN A 160 2.47 -13.98 -0.87
CA GLN A 160 1.55 -13.59 -1.96
C GLN A 160 0.62 -14.74 -2.36
N TYR A 161 1.15 -15.95 -2.50
CA TYR A 161 0.36 -17.12 -2.83
C TYR A 161 -0.65 -17.45 -1.74
N GLU A 162 -0.23 -17.51 -0.48
CA GLU A 162 -1.11 -17.71 0.67
C GLU A 162 -2.22 -16.66 0.71
N MET A 163 -1.86 -15.38 0.51
CA MET A 163 -2.83 -14.31 0.44
C MET A 163 -3.84 -14.52 -0.69
N SER A 164 -3.40 -14.92 -1.89
CA SER A 164 -4.31 -15.22 -3.02
C SER A 164 -5.31 -16.34 -2.69
N LYS A 165 -4.98 -17.25 -1.76
CA LYS A 165 -5.90 -18.30 -1.29
C LYS A 165 -6.86 -17.83 -0.22
N LEU A 166 -6.45 -16.86 0.59
CA LEU A 166 -7.34 -16.21 1.56
C LEU A 166 -8.36 -15.31 0.85
N LEU A 167 -7.95 -14.66 -0.23
CA LEU A 167 -8.78 -13.74 -1.03
C LEU A 167 -9.67 -14.48 -2.05
N HIS A 168 -10.71 -15.15 -1.54
CA HIS A 168 -11.70 -15.91 -2.33
C HIS A 168 -13.03 -15.14 -2.54
N GLY A 169 -13.18 -13.95 -1.97
CA GLY A 169 -14.40 -13.15 -2.10
C GLY A 169 -14.76 -12.84 -3.57
N PRO A 170 -16.06 -12.63 -3.86
CA PRO A 170 -16.55 -12.45 -5.24
C PRO A 170 -15.99 -11.21 -5.93
N TYR A 171 -15.56 -10.21 -5.16
CA TYR A 171 -15.00 -8.94 -5.67
C TYR A 171 -13.56 -8.72 -5.21
N ASP A 172 -12.92 -9.74 -4.65
CA ASP A 172 -11.59 -9.58 -4.06
C ASP A 172 -10.56 -9.21 -5.11
N SER A 173 -10.71 -9.68 -6.36
CA SER A 173 -9.85 -9.37 -7.50
C SER A 173 -9.99 -7.94 -8.01
N GLU A 174 -11.08 -7.26 -7.69
CA GLU A 174 -11.38 -5.92 -8.20
C GLU A 174 -10.51 -4.83 -7.54
N GLY A 175 -10.50 -3.66 -8.16
CA GLY A 175 -9.93 -2.46 -7.56
C GLY A 175 -10.65 -2.06 -6.28
N ALA A 176 -10.10 -1.10 -5.53
CA ALA A 176 -10.74 -0.58 -4.32
C ALA A 176 -10.98 0.92 -4.41
N CYS A 177 -12.14 1.37 -3.94
CA CYS A 177 -12.43 2.77 -3.69
C CYS A 177 -12.56 2.97 -2.17
N VAL A 178 -11.59 3.68 -1.59
CA VAL A 178 -11.54 3.99 -0.16
C VAL A 178 -12.05 5.39 0.07
N THR A 179 -13.10 5.53 0.86
CA THR A 179 -13.64 6.81 1.31
C THR A 179 -13.39 7.00 2.79
N ILE A 180 -12.66 8.07 3.13
CA ILE A 180 -12.32 8.44 4.49
C ILE A 180 -13.16 9.65 4.85
N LYS A 181 -13.85 9.62 6.00
CA LYS A 181 -14.66 10.72 6.53
C LYS A 181 -14.28 10.97 7.98
N ALA A 182 -14.11 12.23 8.36
CA ALA A 182 -13.98 12.60 9.76
C ALA A 182 -15.27 12.19 10.51
N GLY A 183 -15.13 11.54 11.67
CA GLY A 183 -16.28 11.01 12.42
C GLY A 183 -17.09 12.08 13.14
N SER A 184 -16.49 13.24 13.42
CA SER A 184 -17.13 14.41 13.98
C SER A 184 -16.48 15.69 13.45
N GLU A 185 -17.22 16.79 13.48
CA GLU A 185 -16.67 18.11 13.17
C GLU A 185 -15.73 18.55 14.29
N GLY A 186 -14.47 18.80 13.96
CA GLY A 186 -13.44 19.19 14.91
C GLY A 186 -12.04 19.00 14.34
N VAL A 187 -11.09 19.79 14.84
CA VAL A 187 -9.72 19.81 14.32
C VAL A 187 -9.01 18.46 14.49
N CYS A 188 -9.18 17.78 15.64
CA CYS A 188 -8.50 16.51 15.89
C CYS A 188 -9.01 15.36 14.98
N PRO A 189 -10.33 15.12 14.84
CA PRO A 189 -10.86 14.16 13.87
C PRO A 189 -10.46 14.46 12.41
N GLU A 190 -10.46 15.73 12.01
CA GLU A 190 -10.13 16.16 10.64
C GLU A 190 -8.63 15.97 10.32
N ILE A 191 -7.74 16.25 11.28
CA ILE A 191 -6.30 15.94 11.16
C ILE A 191 -6.08 14.44 11.17
N TRP A 192 -6.80 13.68 11.99
CA TRP A 192 -6.70 12.21 12.01
C TRP A 192 -7.10 11.60 10.66
N ALA A 193 -8.18 12.08 10.05
CA ALA A 193 -8.59 11.67 8.72
C ALA A 193 -7.49 11.97 7.67
N GLU A 194 -6.78 13.09 7.77
CA GLU A 194 -5.66 13.44 6.89
C GLU A 194 -4.46 12.49 7.08
N GLN A 195 -4.20 12.09 8.32
CA GLN A 195 -3.16 11.10 8.63
C GLN A 195 -3.51 9.72 8.04
N LEU A 196 -4.76 9.29 8.12
CA LEU A 196 -5.24 8.06 7.47
C LEU A 196 -5.13 8.13 5.95
N LEU A 197 -5.50 9.26 5.33
CA LEU A 197 -5.29 9.48 3.90
C LEU A 197 -3.82 9.28 3.51
N SER A 198 -2.91 9.90 4.26
CA SER A 198 -1.46 9.76 4.05
C SER A 198 -0.98 8.32 4.25
N MET A 199 -1.56 7.58 5.20
CA MET A 199 -1.26 6.18 5.46
C MET A 199 -1.60 5.30 4.25
N TYR A 200 -2.82 5.41 3.71
CA TYR A 200 -3.25 4.60 2.56
C TYR A 200 -2.47 4.92 1.27
N ILE A 201 -2.12 6.19 1.03
CA ILE A 201 -1.27 6.57 -0.11
C ILE A 201 0.12 5.91 0.02
N LYS A 202 0.75 6.01 1.20
CA LYS A 202 2.07 5.39 1.45
C LYS A 202 2.02 3.86 1.40
N TRP A 203 0.91 3.26 1.84
CA TRP A 203 0.70 1.82 1.73
C TRP A 203 0.71 1.40 0.26
N ALA A 204 -0.02 2.10 -0.61
CA ALA A 204 -0.03 1.79 -2.04
C ALA A 204 1.35 1.95 -2.68
N GLU A 205 2.07 3.03 -2.36
CA GLU A 205 3.45 3.23 -2.83
C GLU A 205 4.39 2.10 -2.39
N LYS A 206 4.23 1.60 -1.16
CA LYS A 206 5.02 0.48 -0.64
C LYS A 206 4.72 -0.84 -1.36
N GLN A 207 3.49 -1.03 -1.82
CA GLN A 207 3.10 -2.17 -2.66
C GLN A 207 3.54 -2.01 -4.13
N GLY A 208 4.13 -0.86 -4.51
CA GLY A 208 4.54 -0.57 -5.88
C GLY A 208 3.43 -0.01 -6.76
N TYR A 209 2.27 0.30 -6.19
CA TYR A 209 1.11 0.85 -6.89
C TYR A 209 0.93 2.34 -6.61
N LYS A 210 0.06 2.99 -7.38
CA LYS A 210 -0.31 4.40 -7.18
C LYS A 210 -1.77 4.49 -6.77
N GLY A 211 -2.04 5.17 -5.65
CA GLY A 211 -3.39 5.58 -5.29
C GLY A 211 -3.77 6.87 -6.01
N ARG A 212 -4.90 6.88 -6.71
CA ARG A 212 -5.45 8.10 -7.33
C ARG A 212 -6.35 8.81 -6.34
N LEU A 213 -5.97 10.02 -5.92
CA LEU A 213 -6.84 10.88 -5.13
C LEU A 213 -7.90 11.52 -6.04
N VAL A 214 -9.17 11.22 -5.78
CA VAL A 214 -10.29 11.61 -6.66
C VAL A 214 -11.07 12.79 -6.12
N GLU A 215 -11.36 12.76 -4.83
CA GLU A 215 -12.09 13.81 -4.15
C GLU A 215 -11.41 14.10 -2.82
N THR A 216 -11.32 15.37 -2.46
CA THR A 216 -10.83 15.80 -1.16
C THR A 216 -11.57 17.06 -0.77
N ARG A 217 -12.09 17.06 0.45
CA ARG A 217 -12.73 18.22 1.08
C ARG A 217 -11.89 18.60 2.27
N CYS A 218 -11.15 19.70 2.13
CA CYS A 218 -10.35 20.25 3.21
C CYS A 218 -11.25 20.91 4.26
N SER A 219 -10.83 20.89 5.52
CA SER A 219 -11.47 21.69 6.56
C SER A 219 -10.91 23.12 6.59
N GLU A 220 -11.70 24.05 7.13
CA GLU A 220 -11.28 25.45 7.35
C GLU A 220 -10.20 25.56 8.43
N ASN A 221 -10.23 24.66 9.42
CA ASN A 221 -9.35 24.70 10.60
C ASN A 221 -8.12 23.79 10.47
N GLY A 222 -7.87 23.21 9.28
CA GLY A 222 -6.83 22.22 9.01
C GLY A 222 -7.34 20.78 8.97
N GLY A 223 -6.66 19.90 8.25
CA GLY A 223 -7.11 18.53 8.02
C GLY A 223 -8.16 18.38 6.90
N ILE A 224 -8.80 17.21 6.85
CA ILE A 224 -9.82 16.88 5.83
C ILE A 224 -11.14 16.47 6.47
N LYS A 225 -12.26 16.91 5.87
CA LYS A 225 -13.61 16.44 6.21
C LYS A 225 -13.90 15.10 5.54
N SER A 226 -13.50 14.96 4.28
CA SER A 226 -13.62 13.70 3.54
C SER A 226 -12.60 13.60 2.41
N ALA A 227 -12.12 12.40 2.11
CA ALA A 227 -11.35 12.12 0.91
C ALA A 227 -11.74 10.77 0.30
N THR A 228 -11.64 10.66 -1.02
CA THR A 228 -11.86 9.42 -1.76
C THR A 228 -10.62 9.09 -2.59
N ILE A 229 -10.09 7.89 -2.40
CA ILE A 229 -8.92 7.34 -3.08
C ILE A 229 -9.38 6.14 -3.89
N GLU A 230 -8.92 6.06 -5.14
CA GLU A 230 -9.14 4.89 -6.01
C GLU A 230 -7.81 4.16 -6.23
N PHE A 231 -7.87 2.84 -6.03
CA PHE A 231 -6.79 1.90 -6.27
C PHE A 231 -7.18 1.00 -7.44
N GLU A 232 -6.60 1.26 -8.60
CA GLU A 232 -6.85 0.53 -9.85
C GLU A 232 -5.79 -0.55 -10.07
N PHE A 233 -5.72 -1.53 -9.17
CA PHE A 233 -4.87 -2.70 -9.31
C PHE A 233 -5.55 -3.96 -8.77
N GLU A 234 -5.09 -5.12 -9.24
CA GLU A 234 -5.65 -6.42 -8.88
C GLU A 234 -5.52 -6.69 -7.38
N TYR A 235 -6.55 -7.32 -6.81
CA TYR A 235 -6.63 -7.67 -5.39
C TYR A 235 -6.73 -6.50 -4.41
N ALA A 236 -6.82 -5.25 -4.89
CA ALA A 236 -6.87 -4.08 -4.01
C ALA A 236 -8.04 -4.13 -3.03
N PHE A 237 -9.23 -4.56 -3.48
CA PHE A 237 -10.38 -4.70 -2.60
C PHE A 237 -10.17 -5.79 -1.56
N GLY A 238 -9.66 -6.96 -1.99
CA GLY A 238 -9.37 -8.06 -1.07
C GLY A 238 -8.47 -7.64 0.10
N TYR A 239 -7.38 -6.91 -0.18
CA TYR A 239 -6.47 -6.40 0.84
C TYR A 239 -7.11 -5.38 1.80
N LEU A 240 -7.97 -4.51 1.30
CA LEU A 240 -8.54 -3.39 2.06
C LEU A 240 -9.93 -3.67 2.63
N SER A 241 -10.54 -4.80 2.28
CA SER A 241 -11.89 -5.19 2.72
C SER A 241 -12.05 -5.18 4.24
N GLY A 242 -10.99 -5.58 4.97
CA GLY A 242 -10.95 -5.59 6.43
C GLY A 242 -10.76 -4.21 7.09
N GLU A 243 -10.47 -3.16 6.31
CA GLU A 243 -10.22 -1.81 6.81
C GLU A 243 -11.51 -0.99 7.00
N THR A 244 -12.65 -1.50 6.53
CA THR A 244 -13.95 -0.86 6.66
C THR A 244 -14.35 -0.76 8.13
N GLY A 245 -14.60 0.47 8.61
CA GLY A 245 -15.04 0.71 9.97
C GLY A 245 -14.59 2.06 10.53
N VAL A 246 -14.73 2.20 11.85
CA VAL A 246 -14.32 3.41 12.57
C VAL A 246 -12.94 3.20 13.17
N HIS A 247 -11.99 4.04 12.76
CA HIS A 247 -10.63 4.08 13.24
C HIS A 247 -10.49 5.16 14.30
N LEU A 248 -10.05 4.78 15.50
CA LEU A 248 -9.96 5.68 16.66
C LEU A 248 -8.49 5.99 16.96
N LEU A 249 -8.13 7.27 16.95
CA LEU A 249 -6.86 7.74 17.52
C LEU A 249 -7.08 8.20 18.96
N ILE A 250 -6.36 7.61 19.90
CA ILE A 250 -6.38 7.98 21.33
C ILE A 250 -5.04 8.59 21.69
N THR A 251 -5.02 9.90 21.98
CA THR A 251 -3.81 10.62 22.40
C THR A 251 -3.82 10.87 23.91
N SER A 252 -2.67 10.76 24.56
CA SER A 252 -2.54 10.95 26.02
C SER A 252 -2.54 12.42 26.48
N GLU A 253 -2.36 13.37 25.57
CA GLU A 253 -2.09 14.78 25.91
C GLU A 253 -3.36 15.59 26.20
N ASN A 254 -4.48 15.25 25.55
CA ASN A 254 -5.78 15.90 25.74
C ASN A 254 -6.77 14.87 26.30
N HIS A 255 -6.83 14.75 27.62
CA HIS A 255 -7.91 14.11 28.38
C HIS A 255 -8.67 12.96 27.70
N HIS A 256 -8.03 11.82 27.38
CA HIS A 256 -8.73 10.63 26.85
C HIS A 256 -9.73 10.91 25.70
N GLU A 257 -9.54 11.97 24.92
CA GLU A 257 -10.43 12.25 23.79
C GLU A 257 -10.01 11.36 22.63
N ALA A 258 -10.93 10.53 22.16
CA ALA A 258 -10.75 9.73 20.96
C ALA A 258 -11.14 10.56 19.74
N SER A 259 -10.27 10.62 18.74
CA SER A 259 -10.56 11.22 17.44
C SER A 259 -11.03 10.13 16.47
N PRO A 260 -12.34 10.05 16.15
CA PRO A 260 -12.85 9.05 15.22
C PRO A 260 -12.72 9.47 13.76
N ALA A 261 -12.37 8.53 12.90
CA ALA A 261 -12.51 8.64 11.46
C ALA A 261 -13.17 7.37 10.91
N CYS A 262 -14.11 7.52 10.00
CA CYS A 262 -14.78 6.41 9.33
C CYS A 262 -14.08 6.13 8.00
N VAL A 263 -13.72 4.88 7.78
CA VAL A 263 -13.17 4.38 6.51
C VAL A 263 -14.19 3.42 5.93
N ASP A 264 -14.56 3.68 4.68
CA ASP A 264 -15.50 2.86 3.92
C ASP A 264 -14.79 2.38 2.65
N VAL A 265 -14.77 1.07 2.43
CA VAL A 265 -14.09 0.44 1.31
C VAL A 265 -15.11 -0.29 0.46
N VAL A 266 -15.22 0.11 -0.80
CA VAL A 266 -16.09 -0.52 -1.79
C VAL A 266 -15.28 -1.00 -2.98
N PRO A 267 -15.69 -2.08 -3.67
CA PRO A 267 -15.00 -2.53 -4.87
C PRO A 267 -15.11 -1.48 -5.98
N LEU A 268 -14.09 -1.39 -6.81
CA LEU A 268 -14.05 -0.56 -8.00
C LEU A 268 -13.96 -1.49 -9.21
N PHE A 269 -15.10 -1.68 -9.90
CA PHE A 269 -15.17 -2.58 -11.05
C PHE A 269 -14.32 -2.04 -12.21
N LEU A 270 -13.29 -2.80 -12.61
CA LEU A 270 -12.34 -2.37 -13.65
C LEU A 270 -12.85 -2.66 -15.06
N GLU A 271 -13.47 -3.81 -15.29
CA GLU A 271 -13.90 -4.26 -16.63
C GLU A 271 -15.36 -4.73 -16.67
N THR A 272 -15.80 -5.50 -15.67
CA THR A 272 -17.14 -6.10 -15.66
C THR A 272 -18.08 -5.30 -14.78
N ALA A 273 -19.03 -4.59 -15.39
CA ALA A 273 -20.13 -4.01 -14.63
C ALA A 273 -20.96 -5.14 -14.01
N SER A 274 -21.19 -5.12 -12.70
CA SER A 274 -22.13 -6.02 -12.05
C SER A 274 -23.46 -6.06 -12.83
N ASP A 275 -24.05 -7.26 -12.93
CA ASP A 275 -25.36 -7.51 -13.57
C ASP A 275 -26.52 -6.67 -12.97
N LEU A 276 -26.23 -5.93 -11.89
CA LEU A 276 -27.11 -4.95 -11.28
C LEU A 276 -27.44 -3.80 -12.25
N GLN A 277 -28.62 -3.88 -12.85
CA GLN A 277 -29.24 -2.79 -13.60
C GLN A 277 -30.01 -1.88 -12.64
N ILE A 278 -29.54 -0.63 -12.52
CA ILE A 278 -30.25 0.43 -11.79
C ILE A 278 -31.05 1.23 -12.82
N SER A 279 -32.35 1.39 -12.58
CA SER A 279 -33.24 2.17 -13.44
C SER A 279 -32.93 3.66 -13.30
N ASP A 280 -32.84 4.38 -14.42
CA ASP A 280 -32.62 5.84 -14.42
C ASP A 280 -33.72 6.62 -13.68
N LYS A 281 -34.92 6.03 -13.51
CA LYS A 281 -36.03 6.65 -12.77
C LYS A 281 -35.79 6.72 -11.27
N ASP A 282 -34.93 5.84 -10.75
CA ASP A 282 -34.64 5.74 -9.32
C ASP A 282 -33.42 6.59 -8.93
N LEU A 283 -32.88 7.36 -9.88
CA LEU A 283 -31.70 8.19 -9.73
C LEU A 283 -32.05 9.67 -9.78
N VAL A 284 -31.62 10.41 -8.77
CA VAL A 284 -31.67 11.88 -8.75
C VAL A 284 -30.26 12.43 -8.93
N PHE A 285 -30.10 13.32 -9.91
CA PHE A 285 -28.85 14.03 -10.13
C PHE A 285 -28.92 15.39 -9.43
N SER A 286 -28.05 15.56 -8.43
CA SER A 286 -27.95 16.79 -7.65
C SER A 286 -26.69 17.56 -8.05
N PRO A 287 -26.69 18.90 -7.96
CA PRO A 287 -25.44 19.65 -8.01
C PRO A 287 -24.51 19.20 -6.86
N PRO A 288 -23.18 19.20 -7.07
CA PRO A 288 -22.22 18.80 -6.03
C PRO A 288 -22.31 19.75 -4.83
N LEU A 289 -22.27 19.18 -3.62
CA LEU A 289 -22.26 19.94 -2.38
C LEU A 289 -20.83 20.40 -2.09
N MET A 290 -20.47 21.60 -2.55
CA MET A 290 -19.25 22.31 -2.14
C MET A 290 -19.66 23.50 -1.26
N LEU A 291 -19.07 23.58 -0.05
CA LEU A 291 -19.21 24.73 0.85
C LEU A 291 -18.04 25.68 0.54
N GLY A 292 -18.30 26.91 0.10
CA GLY A 292 -17.25 27.93 0.07
C GLY A 292 -17.34 29.00 -1.03
N GLU A 293 -17.51 28.63 -2.29
CA GLU A 293 -17.56 29.63 -3.37
C GLU A 293 -18.59 29.25 -4.44
N ALA A 294 -19.15 30.29 -5.05
CA ALA A 294 -20.28 30.30 -5.96
C ALA A 294 -20.54 28.98 -6.70
N GLN A 295 -21.79 28.50 -6.59
CA GLN A 295 -22.37 27.48 -7.44
C GLN A 295 -21.93 27.68 -8.89
N SER A 296 -20.92 26.92 -9.32
CA SER A 296 -20.67 26.73 -10.73
C SER A 296 -21.65 25.66 -11.16
N ILE A 297 -22.84 26.10 -11.55
CA ILE A 297 -23.89 25.28 -12.19
C ILE A 297 -23.35 24.52 -13.42
N ALA A 298 -22.15 24.88 -13.91
CA ALA A 298 -21.43 24.30 -15.03
C ALA A 298 -20.10 23.60 -14.65
N GLY A 299 -20.00 22.96 -13.48
CA GLY A 299 -18.87 22.11 -13.12
C GLY A 299 -18.95 20.69 -13.70
N PRO A 300 -17.82 19.98 -13.91
CA PRO A 300 -17.82 18.58 -14.36
C PRO A 300 -18.21 17.59 -13.26
N ALA A 301 -18.29 18.01 -12.00
CA ALA A 301 -18.64 17.16 -10.88
C ALA A 301 -20.12 16.74 -10.90
N VAL A 302 -20.39 15.50 -10.49
CA VAL A 302 -21.73 14.90 -10.49
C VAL A 302 -22.00 14.29 -9.12
N CYS A 303 -23.19 14.54 -8.58
CA CYS A 303 -23.73 13.84 -7.42
C CYS A 303 -24.95 13.02 -7.85
N ILE A 304 -24.98 11.74 -7.49
CA ILE A 304 -26.06 10.80 -7.80
C ILE A 304 -26.62 10.29 -6.48
N GLN A 305 -27.94 10.37 -6.33
CA GLN A 305 -28.65 9.78 -5.21
C GLN A 305 -29.62 8.70 -5.70
N HIS A 306 -29.57 7.53 -5.09
CA HIS A 306 -30.54 6.47 -5.33
C HIS A 306 -31.74 6.65 -4.39
N ILE A 307 -32.91 6.93 -4.95
CA ILE A 307 -34.13 7.28 -4.20
C ILE A 307 -34.54 6.16 -3.22
N PRO A 308 -34.61 4.88 -3.63
CA PRO A 308 -35.08 3.80 -2.76
C PRO A 308 -34.17 3.54 -1.55
N THR A 309 -32.85 3.66 -1.70
CA THR A 309 -31.89 3.39 -0.62
C THR A 309 -31.43 4.65 0.12
N GLY A 310 -31.64 5.83 -0.46
CA GLY A 310 -31.17 7.10 0.07
C GLY A 310 -29.64 7.30 -0.03
N ILE A 311 -28.90 6.35 -0.61
CA ILE A 311 -27.45 6.42 -0.75
C ILE A 311 -27.10 7.50 -1.79
N SER A 312 -26.14 8.36 -1.44
CA SER A 312 -25.63 9.40 -2.32
C SER A 312 -24.14 9.24 -2.54
N VAL A 313 -23.72 9.36 -3.80
CA VAL A 313 -22.34 9.21 -4.25
C VAL A 313 -21.98 10.41 -5.10
N GLN A 314 -20.81 10.99 -4.82
CA GLN A 314 -20.26 12.10 -5.58
C GLN A 314 -19.00 11.66 -6.32
N SER A 315 -18.78 12.23 -7.51
CA SER A 315 -17.53 12.09 -8.26
C SER A 315 -17.16 13.41 -8.94
N SER A 316 -15.94 13.89 -8.66
CA SER A 316 -15.41 15.16 -9.15
C SER A 316 -13.99 15.07 -9.72
N GLY A 317 -13.39 13.88 -9.80
CA GLY A 317 -11.97 13.73 -10.15
C GLY A 317 -11.64 14.05 -11.60
N GLU A 318 -12.59 13.86 -12.51
CA GLU A 318 -12.36 14.03 -13.94
C GLU A 318 -12.81 15.39 -14.46
N ARG A 319 -12.16 15.84 -15.54
CA ARG A 319 -12.56 17.06 -16.28
C ARG A 319 -13.86 16.86 -17.06
N ASN A 320 -14.21 15.63 -17.39
CA ASN A 320 -15.40 15.31 -18.18
C ASN A 320 -16.55 14.85 -17.27
N ARG A 321 -17.71 15.53 -17.39
CA ARG A 321 -18.94 15.19 -16.67
C ARG A 321 -19.43 13.77 -16.94
N PHE A 322 -19.31 13.29 -18.19
CA PHE A 322 -19.74 11.94 -18.53
C PHE A 322 -18.91 10.88 -17.80
N THR A 323 -17.59 11.06 -17.76
CA THR A 323 -16.68 10.17 -17.04
C THR A 323 -16.96 10.18 -15.54
N ASN A 324 -17.19 11.35 -14.94
CA ASN A 324 -17.61 11.45 -13.54
C ASN A 324 -18.95 10.76 -13.27
N LYS A 325 -19.92 10.87 -14.19
CA LYS A 325 -21.21 10.15 -14.09
C LYS A 325 -21.00 8.63 -14.09
N MET A 326 -20.17 8.11 -15.01
CA MET A 326 -19.85 6.68 -15.09
C MET A 326 -19.17 6.17 -13.81
N LYS A 327 -18.19 6.91 -13.29
CA LYS A 327 -17.50 6.55 -12.03
C LYS A 327 -18.42 6.61 -10.81
N ALA A 328 -19.27 7.64 -10.72
CA ALA A 328 -20.27 7.73 -9.64
C ALA A 328 -21.28 6.57 -9.70
N LEU A 329 -21.71 6.16 -10.90
CA LEU A 329 -22.57 4.99 -11.07
C LEU A 329 -21.86 3.69 -10.72
N ASN A 330 -20.58 3.53 -11.07
CA ASN A 330 -19.77 2.36 -10.71
C ASN A 330 -19.72 2.21 -9.18
N ARG A 331 -19.36 3.29 -8.47
CA ARG A 331 -19.35 3.31 -7.00
C ARG A 331 -20.72 3.14 -6.33
N LEU A 332 -21.81 3.52 -7.00
CA LEU A 332 -23.18 3.30 -6.50
C LEU A 332 -23.62 1.83 -6.66
N LYS A 333 -23.09 1.14 -7.68
CA LYS A 333 -23.36 -0.28 -7.93
C LYS A 333 -22.52 -1.21 -7.05
N ALA A 334 -21.35 -0.74 -6.65
CA ALA A 334 -20.45 -1.41 -5.71
C ALA A 334 -21.10 -1.51 -4.33
#